data_AF-A0A235ER98-F1
#
_entry.id   AF-A0A235ER98-F1
#
_cell.length_a   1.000
_cell.length_b   1.000
_cell.length_c   1.000
_cell.angle_alpha   90.00
_cell.angle_beta   90.00
_cell.angle_gamma   90.00
#
_symmetry.space_group_name_H-M   'P 1'
#
loop_
_entity.id
_entity.type
_entity.pdbx_description
1 polymer ?
#
loop_
_entity_poly.entity_id
_entity_poly.type
_entity_poly.pdbx_seq_one_letter_code
_entity_poly.pdbx_strand_id
1 'polypeptide(L)'
;MTPKPQTHCPLPPAATAASAPARAPLRALALAVAGGASALLLAGCVGTTVKTFEVQENFGSVATYSRLFDATPQQTCEASRRALLSQGYVISTQQAELIEGKKSFQPEAESHLQMVVRVVCVPEANDGKVSLGFVTALQDTYALRKTNNSASVGVGAIGSVSLPFSSSSESLVKVGSETISKDTFYESFFDLVKRYLIIDQAQTSGG
;
A
#
# COMPACT_ATOMS: atom_id res chain seq x y z
N MET A 1 -32.50 -4.79 -55.96
CA MET A 1 -33.84 -4.85 -55.33
C MET A 1 -33.65 -5.42 -53.93
N THR A 2 -33.35 -4.61 -52.89
CA THR A 2 -34.29 -3.92 -51.97
C THR A 2 -35.29 -4.85 -51.26
N PRO A 3 -35.73 -4.58 -50.01
CA PRO A 3 -35.12 -3.82 -48.90
C PRO A 3 -35.27 -4.50 -47.50
N LYS A 4 -34.76 -3.82 -46.46
CA LYS A 4 -34.90 -4.07 -45.00
C LYS A 4 -36.31 -3.71 -44.49
N PRO A 5 -36.75 -4.25 -43.33
CA PRO A 5 -37.10 -3.38 -42.18
C PRO A 5 -36.62 -4.00 -40.83
N GLN A 6 -35.91 -3.33 -39.92
CA GLN A 6 -36.32 -2.28 -38.94
C GLN A 6 -37.56 -2.66 -38.13
N THR A 7 -37.35 -3.09 -36.87
CA THR A 7 -38.38 -3.11 -35.84
C THR A 7 -37.84 -2.39 -34.60
N HIS A 8 -38.24 -1.13 -34.47
CA HIS A 8 -38.23 -0.38 -33.22
C HIS A 8 -39.41 -0.82 -32.35
N CYS A 9 -39.24 -0.77 -31.04
CA CYS A 9 -40.36 -0.62 -30.10
C CYS A 9 -39.88 0.09 -28.81
N PRO A 10 -40.78 0.78 -28.09
CA PRO A 10 -40.55 2.15 -27.63
C PRO A 10 -40.69 2.34 -26.10
N LEU A 11 -40.20 3.47 -25.58
CA LEU A 11 -40.74 4.14 -24.38
C LEU A 11 -42.12 4.72 -24.74
N PRO A 12 -43.13 4.80 -23.84
CA PRO A 12 -43.16 5.75 -22.69
C PRO A 12 -44.18 5.28 -21.59
N PRO A 13 -44.91 6.12 -20.80
CA PRO A 13 -44.72 7.51 -20.36
C PRO A 13 -44.81 7.70 -18.82
N ALA A 14 -44.47 8.90 -18.36
CA ALA A 14 -44.94 9.47 -17.09
C ALA A 14 -46.40 9.93 -17.19
N ALA A 15 -47.21 9.76 -16.14
CA ALA A 15 -48.47 10.46 -15.99
C ALA A 15 -48.84 10.73 -14.52
N THR A 16 -49.24 11.98 -14.33
CA THR A 16 -49.75 12.74 -13.17
C THR A 16 -51.14 12.33 -12.66
N ALA A 17 -51.43 12.70 -11.40
CA ALA A 17 -52.69 13.23 -10.83
C ALA A 17 -52.92 12.65 -9.41
N ALA A 18 -52.83 13.45 -8.33
CA ALA A 18 -53.83 14.38 -7.80
C ALA A 18 -55.12 13.70 -7.30
N SER A 19 -55.33 13.70 -5.97
CA SER A 19 -56.60 14.09 -5.31
C SER A 19 -56.60 13.73 -3.81
N ALA A 20 -56.73 14.75 -2.95
CA ALA A 20 -57.32 14.61 -1.60
C ALA A 20 -58.86 14.41 -1.73
N PRO A 21 -59.63 14.01 -0.70
CA PRO A 21 -59.91 14.89 0.45
C PRO A 21 -60.19 14.21 1.82
N ALA A 22 -60.08 15.05 2.85
CA ALA A 22 -60.95 15.17 4.04
C ALA A 22 -61.27 13.93 4.91
N ARG A 23 -60.89 14.01 6.20
CA ARG A 23 -61.80 14.43 7.29
C ARG A 23 -61.08 14.42 8.64
N ALA A 24 -61.12 15.56 9.32
CA ALA A 24 -60.88 15.67 10.76
C ALA A 24 -62.04 15.01 11.54
N PRO A 25 -61.87 14.74 12.85
CA PRO A 25 -62.26 15.80 13.77
C PRO A 25 -61.25 16.09 14.88
N LEU A 26 -61.35 17.34 15.32
CA LEU A 26 -60.79 17.94 16.52
C LEU A 26 -60.99 17.06 17.77
N ARG A 27 -59.95 16.98 18.61
CA ARG A 27 -60.10 17.46 19.99
C ARG A 27 -58.77 17.97 20.54
N ALA A 28 -58.86 19.19 21.05
CA ALA A 28 -57.80 20.07 21.52
C ALA A 28 -57.51 19.88 23.03
N LEU A 29 -56.56 20.70 23.48
CA LEU A 29 -55.97 20.89 24.83
C LEU A 29 -54.81 19.94 25.13
N ALA A 30 -53.55 20.28 24.86
CA ALA A 30 -52.75 21.43 25.32
C ALA A 30 -52.73 21.58 26.85
N LEU A 31 -51.57 21.35 27.47
CA LEU A 31 -50.89 22.32 28.34
C LEU A 31 -49.57 21.75 28.87
N ALA A 32 -48.51 22.50 28.60
CA ALA A 32 -47.17 22.35 29.12
C ALA A 32 -47.10 22.63 30.62
N VAL A 33 -46.24 21.93 31.37
CA VAL A 33 -45.53 22.50 32.55
C VAL A 33 -44.21 21.73 32.77
N ALA A 34 -43.17 22.51 33.06
CA ALA A 34 -41.81 22.15 33.43
C ALA A 34 -41.68 21.44 34.80
N GLY A 35 -40.55 20.79 35.05
CA GLY A 35 -40.08 20.51 36.42
C GLY A 35 -39.39 19.17 36.56
N GLY A 36 -38.14 19.20 37.02
CA GLY A 36 -37.20 18.08 37.02
C GLY A 36 -37.53 16.90 37.92
N ALA A 37 -36.85 15.80 37.65
CA ALA A 37 -36.32 14.89 38.67
C ALA A 37 -35.26 13.98 38.02
N SER A 38 -34.08 14.04 38.60
CA SER A 38 -32.89 13.29 38.29
C SER A 38 -33.13 11.78 38.30
N ALA A 39 -32.69 11.07 37.25
CA ALA A 39 -32.31 9.67 37.34
C ALA A 39 -31.07 9.45 36.47
N LEU A 40 -29.91 9.58 37.11
CA LEU A 40 -28.60 9.21 36.57
C LEU A 40 -28.59 7.71 36.31
N LEU A 41 -28.74 7.30 35.05
CA LEU A 41 -28.37 5.97 34.58
C LEU A 41 -27.11 6.11 33.73
N LEU A 42 -25.96 6.28 34.38
CA LEU A 42 -24.66 6.07 33.75
C LEU A 42 -24.35 4.56 33.74
N ALA A 43 -25.00 3.84 32.81
CA ALA A 43 -24.48 2.56 32.36
C ALA A 43 -23.30 2.84 31.42
N GLY A 44 -22.11 3.00 32.00
CA GLY A 44 -20.87 3.07 31.25
C GLY A 44 -20.56 1.72 30.61
N CYS A 45 -21.02 1.50 29.38
CA CYS A 45 -20.42 0.49 28.52
C CYS A 45 -18.99 0.93 28.23
N VAL A 46 -18.03 0.43 29.00
CA VAL A 46 -16.63 0.34 28.55
C VAL A 46 -16.62 -0.64 27.39
N GLY A 47 -16.91 -0.12 26.20
CA GLY A 47 -16.56 -0.79 24.96
C GLY A 47 -15.05 -0.79 24.90
N THR A 48 -14.42 -1.86 25.38
CA THR A 48 -13.12 -2.24 24.86
C THR A 48 -13.34 -2.50 23.37
N THR A 49 -13.10 -1.47 22.55
CA THR A 49 -12.94 -1.65 21.12
C THR A 49 -11.72 -2.55 20.96
N VAL A 50 -11.97 -3.86 20.96
CA VAL A 50 -11.05 -4.83 20.42
C VAL A 50 -10.82 -4.35 19.00
N LYS A 51 -9.63 -3.83 18.72
CA LYS A 51 -9.19 -3.58 17.35
C LYS A 51 -9.12 -4.96 16.71
N THR A 52 -10.23 -5.40 16.15
CA THR A 52 -10.26 -6.49 15.20
C THR A 52 -9.48 -6.00 14.00
N PHE A 53 -8.26 -6.48 13.85
CA PHE A 53 -7.52 -6.34 12.61
C PHE A 53 -8.32 -7.11 11.57
N GLU A 54 -9.04 -6.40 10.71
CA GLU A 54 -9.70 -7.01 9.57
C GLU A 54 -8.64 -7.77 8.76
N VAL A 55 -9.05 -8.88 8.15
CA VAL A 55 -8.19 -9.65 7.25
C VAL A 55 -7.70 -8.71 6.16
N GLN A 56 -6.45 -8.27 6.26
CA GLN A 56 -5.81 -7.30 5.36
C GLN A 56 -5.52 -7.90 3.96
N GLU A 57 -5.79 -9.19 3.79
CA GLU A 57 -5.44 -9.97 2.60
C GLU A 57 -6.67 -10.22 1.73
N ASN A 58 -6.63 -9.70 0.49
CA ASN A 58 -7.61 -10.01 -0.55
C ASN A 58 -6.86 -10.61 -1.75
N PHE A 59 -7.01 -11.92 -1.99
CA PHE A 59 -6.34 -12.66 -3.07
C PHE A 59 -6.95 -12.41 -4.48
N GLY A 60 -7.55 -11.23 -4.70
CA GLY A 60 -8.41 -10.95 -5.84
C GLY A 60 -7.73 -10.45 -7.13
N SER A 61 -6.44 -10.07 -7.11
CA SER A 61 -5.80 -9.47 -8.29
C SER A 61 -4.40 -10.01 -8.55
N VAL A 62 -4.33 -11.11 -9.30
CA VAL A 62 -3.06 -11.65 -9.85
C VAL A 62 -2.35 -10.63 -10.76
N ALA A 63 -3.05 -9.60 -11.22
CA ALA A 63 -2.56 -8.63 -12.19
C ALA A 63 -1.88 -7.40 -11.58
N THR A 64 -1.80 -7.18 -10.27
CA THR A 64 -1.06 -6.00 -9.75
C THR A 64 0.44 -6.30 -9.66
N TYR A 65 0.79 -7.47 -9.10
CA TYR A 65 2.17 -7.82 -8.75
C TYR A 65 2.88 -8.68 -9.81
N SER A 66 2.22 -9.02 -10.92
CA SER A 66 2.82 -9.89 -11.95
C SER A 66 2.56 -9.42 -13.38
N ARG A 67 3.49 -9.68 -14.29
CA ARG A 67 3.35 -9.46 -15.74
C ARG A 67 4.04 -10.56 -16.52
N LEU A 68 3.47 -10.88 -17.68
CA LEU A 68 4.11 -11.71 -18.69
C LEU A 68 5.10 -10.92 -19.52
N PHE A 69 6.19 -11.58 -19.90
CA PHE A 69 7.26 -11.07 -20.73
C PHE A 69 7.63 -12.10 -21.80
N ASP A 70 7.70 -11.67 -23.05
CA ASP A 70 8.16 -12.46 -24.20
C ASP A 70 9.70 -12.62 -24.19
N ALA A 71 10.23 -13.12 -23.08
CA ALA A 71 11.65 -13.34 -22.84
C ALA A 71 11.87 -14.46 -21.82
N THR A 72 13.06 -15.06 -21.83
CA THR A 72 13.41 -16.11 -20.85
C THR A 72 13.47 -15.53 -19.43
N PRO A 73 13.30 -16.35 -18.37
CA PRO A 73 13.39 -15.87 -16.99
C PRO A 73 14.68 -15.09 -16.70
N GLN A 74 15.81 -15.57 -17.23
CA GLN A 74 17.11 -14.92 -17.10
C GLN A 74 17.15 -13.54 -17.77
N GLN A 75 16.59 -13.42 -18.99
CA GLN A 75 16.53 -12.14 -19.69
C GLN A 75 15.62 -11.14 -18.97
N THR A 76 14.46 -11.59 -18.49
CA THR A 76 13.52 -10.76 -17.72
C THR A 76 14.14 -10.26 -16.42
N CYS A 77 14.86 -11.11 -15.70
CA CYS A 77 15.52 -10.73 -14.46
C CYS A 77 16.72 -9.81 -14.70
N GLU A 78 17.50 -10.01 -15.77
CA GLU A 78 18.56 -9.08 -16.14
C GLU A 78 18.02 -7.71 -16.59
N ALA A 79 16.91 -7.67 -17.33
CA ALA A 79 16.19 -6.44 -17.64
C ALA A 79 15.66 -5.75 -16.37
N SER A 80 15.16 -6.51 -15.41
CA SER A 80 14.71 -6.00 -14.10
C SER A 80 15.86 -5.42 -13.28
N ARG A 81 17.04 -6.05 -13.33
CA ARG A 81 18.26 -5.51 -12.70
C ARG A 81 18.62 -4.14 -13.26
N ARG A 82 18.63 -3.99 -14.59
CA ARG A 82 18.88 -2.69 -15.25
C ARG A 82 17.82 -1.66 -14.93
N ALA A 83 16.54 -2.05 -14.89
CA ALA A 83 15.46 -1.18 -14.47
C ALA A 83 15.68 -0.65 -13.03
N LEU A 84 16.03 -1.53 -12.08
CA LEU A 84 16.33 -1.13 -10.70
C LEU A 84 17.53 -0.17 -10.63
N LEU A 85 18.63 -0.50 -11.31
CA LEU A 85 19.82 0.34 -11.38
C LEU A 85 19.51 1.73 -11.97
N SER A 86 18.65 1.79 -13.00
CA SER A 86 18.25 3.06 -13.64
C SER A 86 17.47 3.98 -12.70
N GLN A 87 16.76 3.42 -11.72
CA GLN A 87 16.02 4.17 -10.71
C GLN A 87 16.87 4.46 -9.45
N GLY A 88 18.16 4.12 -9.47
CA GLY A 88 19.11 4.34 -8.38
C GLY A 88 18.98 3.36 -7.22
N TYR A 89 18.47 2.14 -7.46
CA TYR A 89 18.53 1.07 -6.47
C TYR A 89 19.93 0.43 -6.45
N VAL A 90 20.39 0.07 -5.26
CA VAL A 90 21.59 -0.76 -5.07
C VAL A 90 21.17 -2.22 -5.06
N ILE A 91 21.77 -3.05 -5.91
CA ILE A 91 21.43 -4.47 -6.00
C ILE A 91 21.97 -5.20 -4.78
N SER A 92 21.07 -5.85 -4.02
CA SER A 92 21.40 -6.64 -2.83
C SER A 92 21.47 -8.14 -3.14
N THR A 93 20.74 -8.62 -4.14
CA THR A 93 20.77 -10.03 -4.57
C THR A 93 20.64 -10.11 -6.09
N GLN A 94 21.47 -10.94 -6.71
CA GLN A 94 21.43 -11.25 -8.13
C GLN A 94 21.60 -12.74 -8.37
N GLN A 95 20.59 -13.36 -8.95
CA GLN A 95 20.54 -14.76 -9.39
C GLN A 95 19.85 -14.81 -10.76
N ALA A 96 19.90 -15.95 -11.45
CA ALA A 96 19.29 -16.08 -12.78
C ALA A 96 17.79 -15.76 -12.81
N GLU A 97 17.06 -16.13 -11.75
CA GLU A 97 15.60 -16.00 -11.66
C GLU A 97 15.14 -15.11 -10.50
N LEU A 98 16.07 -14.42 -9.84
CA LEU A 98 15.79 -13.57 -8.69
C LEU A 98 16.72 -12.36 -8.67
N ILE A 99 16.14 -11.17 -8.64
CA ILE A 99 16.85 -9.92 -8.39
C ILE A 99 16.22 -9.20 -7.19
N GLU A 100 17.04 -8.62 -6.33
CA GLU A 100 16.60 -7.72 -5.28
C GLU A 100 17.42 -6.43 -5.30
N GLY A 101 16.74 -5.29 -5.19
CA GLY A 101 17.35 -3.98 -5.07
C GLY A 101 16.82 -3.22 -3.86
N LYS A 102 17.67 -2.39 -3.26
CA LYS A 102 17.33 -1.52 -2.12
C LYS A 102 17.63 -0.07 -2.43
N LYS A 103 16.77 0.82 -1.95
CA LYS A 103 16.97 2.26 -2.03
C LYS A 103 16.56 2.91 -0.71
N SER A 104 17.49 3.61 -0.10
CA SER A 104 17.24 4.34 1.15
C SER A 104 16.85 5.77 0.86
N PHE A 105 15.91 6.28 1.63
CA PHE A 105 15.43 7.66 1.59
C PHE A 105 15.52 8.23 3.01
N GLN A 106 16.01 9.46 3.12
CA GLN A 106 16.05 10.19 4.38
C GLN A 106 15.27 11.50 4.19
N PRO A 107 13.92 11.46 4.27
CA PRO A 107 13.11 12.65 4.08
C PRO A 107 13.34 13.69 5.18
N GLU A 108 13.65 13.24 6.39
CA GLU A 108 13.92 14.06 7.58
C GLU A 108 15.17 13.52 8.29
N ALA A 109 15.84 14.34 9.10
CA ALA A 109 17.10 13.96 9.75
C ALA A 109 16.99 12.67 10.60
N GLU A 110 15.84 12.44 11.22
CA GLU A 110 15.56 11.33 12.15
C GLU A 110 14.70 10.21 11.53
N SER A 111 14.27 10.37 10.27
CA SER A 111 13.40 9.42 9.57
C SER A 111 14.17 8.70 8.47
N HIS A 112 14.35 7.39 8.63
CA HIS A 112 14.99 6.54 7.64
C HIS A 112 13.95 5.62 7.02
N LEU A 113 13.71 5.80 5.72
CA LEU A 113 12.86 4.92 4.92
C LEU A 113 13.75 4.07 4.01
N GLN A 114 13.39 2.81 3.80
CA GLN A 114 14.06 1.95 2.85
C GLN A 114 13.03 1.25 1.98
N MET A 115 13.15 1.42 0.67
CA MET A 115 12.41 0.61 -0.28
C MET A 115 13.22 -0.60 -0.69
N VAL A 116 12.61 -1.77 -0.62
CA VAL A 116 13.16 -3.04 -1.12
C VAL A 116 12.26 -3.52 -2.24
N VAL A 117 12.82 -3.74 -3.42
CA VAL A 117 12.09 -4.31 -4.56
C VAL A 117 12.70 -5.66 -4.86
N ARG A 118 11.87 -6.69 -4.83
CA ARG A 118 12.22 -8.07 -5.16
C ARG A 118 11.48 -8.49 -6.41
N VAL A 119 12.21 -9.05 -7.37
CA VAL A 119 11.69 -9.55 -8.64
C VAL A 119 12.05 -11.02 -8.78
N VAL A 120 11.04 -11.87 -8.98
CA VAL A 120 11.20 -13.30 -9.27
C VAL A 120 10.70 -13.56 -10.67
N CYS A 121 11.52 -14.17 -11.50
CA CYS A 121 11.17 -14.49 -12.88
C CYS A 121 11.00 -15.99 -13.01
N VAL A 122 9.81 -16.46 -13.39
CA VAL A 122 9.54 -17.90 -13.58
C VAL A 122 9.16 -18.17 -15.04
N PRO A 123 9.42 -19.37 -15.57
CA PRO A 123 8.90 -19.74 -16.90
C PRO A 123 7.36 -19.85 -16.85
N GLU A 124 6.66 -19.28 -17.85
CA GLU A 124 5.20 -19.44 -17.99
C GLU A 124 4.85 -20.78 -18.65
N ALA A 125 5.65 -21.21 -19.62
CA ALA A 125 5.48 -22.44 -20.37
C ALA A 125 6.79 -23.25 -20.43
N ASN A 126 6.68 -24.55 -20.75
CA ASN A 126 7.81 -25.46 -20.85
C ASN A 126 8.78 -25.15 -22.01
N ASP A 127 8.46 -24.20 -22.89
CA ASP A 127 9.33 -23.77 -23.99
C ASP A 127 10.42 -22.78 -23.54
N GLY A 128 10.30 -22.22 -22.32
CA GLY A 128 11.27 -21.33 -21.71
C GLY A 128 11.40 -19.96 -22.39
N LYS A 129 10.53 -19.63 -23.35
CA LYS A 129 10.59 -18.39 -24.14
C LYS A 129 9.79 -17.25 -23.56
N VAL A 130 8.79 -17.57 -22.75
CA VAL A 130 7.93 -16.62 -22.05
C VAL A 130 8.11 -16.81 -20.55
N SER A 131 8.17 -15.70 -19.83
CA SER A 131 8.31 -15.69 -18.38
C SER A 131 7.24 -14.83 -17.72
N LEU A 132 6.86 -15.23 -16.51
CA LEU A 132 6.03 -14.48 -15.61
C LEU A 132 6.94 -13.84 -14.55
N GLY A 133 6.99 -12.51 -14.52
CA GLY A 133 7.74 -11.75 -13.53
C GLY A 133 6.85 -11.33 -12.37
N PHE A 134 7.17 -11.75 -11.15
CA PHE A 134 6.53 -11.33 -9.92
C PHE A 134 7.36 -10.25 -9.22
N VAL A 135 6.75 -9.13 -8.89
CA VAL A 135 7.40 -7.98 -8.25
C VAL A 135 6.74 -7.70 -6.92
N THR A 136 7.55 -7.63 -5.87
CA THR A 136 7.14 -7.21 -4.54
C THR A 136 7.95 -5.99 -4.14
N ALA A 137 7.29 -4.93 -3.70
CA ALA A 137 7.94 -3.74 -3.18
C ALA A 137 7.52 -3.53 -1.73
N LEU A 138 8.50 -3.49 -0.83
CA LEU A 138 8.31 -3.23 0.59
C LEU A 138 8.92 -1.88 0.93
N GLN A 139 8.20 -1.10 1.73
CA GLN A 139 8.71 0.11 2.36
C GLN A 139 8.88 -0.13 3.85
N ASP A 140 10.14 -0.15 4.28
CA ASP A 140 10.51 -0.25 5.68
C ASP A 140 10.71 1.15 6.26
N THR A 141 10.05 1.42 7.39
CA THR A 141 10.24 2.65 8.15
C THR A 141 11.03 2.33 9.42
N TYR A 142 12.10 3.07 9.66
CA TYR A 142 12.91 2.98 10.86
C TYR A 142 12.76 4.28 11.64
N ALA A 143 12.49 4.16 12.95
CA ALA A 143 12.51 5.30 13.85
C ALA A 143 13.62 5.12 14.87
N LEU A 144 14.22 6.24 15.26
CA LEU A 144 15.26 6.28 16.27
C LEU A 144 14.63 6.08 17.65
N ARG A 145 14.91 4.94 18.29
CA ARG A 145 14.54 4.75 19.70
C ARG A 145 15.56 5.44 20.60
N LYS A 146 15.27 6.67 20.98
CA LYS A 146 16.04 7.42 21.98
C LYS A 146 15.83 6.79 23.37
N THR A 147 16.72 5.87 23.74
CA THR A 147 16.71 5.24 25.06
C THR A 147 17.37 6.21 26.05
N ASN A 148 16.59 7.07 26.70
CA ASN A 148 17.08 7.87 27.82
C ASN A 148 17.28 6.97 29.05
N ASN A 149 18.41 6.26 29.10
CA ASN A 149 18.85 5.60 30.32
C ASN A 149 19.62 6.62 31.17
N SER A 150 18.92 7.50 31.87
CA SER A 150 19.52 8.38 32.86
C SER A 150 19.79 7.57 34.14
N ALA A 151 20.99 7.01 34.26
CA ALA A 151 21.49 6.53 35.54
C ALA A 151 21.99 7.74 36.35
N SER A 152 21.13 8.32 37.20
CA SER A 152 21.59 9.30 38.18
C SER A 152 22.34 8.57 39.30
N VAL A 153 23.66 8.64 39.30
CA VAL A 153 24.47 8.26 40.46
C VAL A 153 24.54 9.47 41.38
N GLY A 154 23.78 9.43 42.47
CA GLY A 154 23.97 10.36 43.59
C GLY A 154 25.22 9.96 44.35
N VAL A 155 26.32 10.69 44.17
CA VAL A 155 27.51 10.57 45.01
C VAL A 155 27.40 11.63 46.11
N GLY A 156 27.08 11.19 47.31
CA GLY A 156 27.19 12.03 48.50
C GLY A 156 28.65 12.38 48.74
N ALA A 157 28.92 13.69 48.80
CA ALA A 157 30.20 14.32 49.10
C ALA A 157 31.33 14.02 48.10
N ILE A 158 32.16 15.04 47.86
CA ILE A 158 33.44 15.04 47.12
C ILE A 158 33.39 14.78 45.59
N GLY A 159 33.26 15.88 44.84
CA GLY A 159 33.88 16.03 43.51
C GLY A 159 33.08 15.49 42.31
N SER A 160 32.51 16.40 41.52
CA SER A 160 31.92 16.07 40.22
C SER A 160 32.99 15.61 39.23
N VAL A 161 32.93 14.35 38.82
CA VAL A 161 33.72 13.86 37.68
C VAL A 161 32.91 14.10 36.40
N SER A 162 33.42 14.97 35.53
CA SER A 162 32.90 15.19 34.18
C SER A 162 33.30 14.01 33.30
N LEU A 163 32.47 12.97 33.24
CA LEU A 163 32.61 11.96 32.19
C LEU A 163 32.09 12.55 30.87
N PRO A 164 32.84 12.43 29.76
CA PRO A 164 32.37 12.90 28.46
C PRO A 164 31.06 12.20 28.13
N PHE A 165 30.04 12.97 27.80
CA PHE A 165 28.70 12.45 27.53
C PHE A 165 28.75 11.41 26.41
N SER A 166 28.59 10.15 26.82
CA SER A 166 27.81 9.08 26.20
C SER A 166 27.56 9.23 24.70
N SER A 167 28.24 8.40 23.91
CA SER A 167 27.81 8.01 22.56
C SER A 167 26.32 7.68 22.57
N SER A 168 25.53 8.44 21.81
CA SER A 168 24.11 8.14 21.60
C SER A 168 24.03 6.88 20.75
N SER A 169 23.74 5.73 21.35
CA SER A 169 23.49 4.49 20.62
C SER A 169 22.13 4.59 19.94
N GLU A 170 22.09 5.20 18.76
CA GLU A 170 20.92 5.18 17.88
C GLU A 170 20.74 3.76 17.31
N SER A 171 19.93 2.95 17.98
CA SER A 171 19.52 1.66 17.44
C SER A 171 18.32 1.88 16.51
N LEU A 172 18.53 1.66 15.21
CA LEU A 172 17.47 1.65 14.22
C LEU A 172 16.59 0.41 14.44
N VAL A 173 15.49 0.57 15.16
CA VAL A 173 14.47 -0.48 15.28
C VAL A 173 13.49 -0.29 14.13
N LYS A 174 13.29 -1.32 13.31
CA LYS A 174 12.26 -1.33 12.27
C LYS A 174 10.89 -1.11 12.94
N VAL A 175 10.26 0.02 12.68
CA VAL A 175 8.98 0.41 13.31
C VAL A 175 7.77 0.09 12.45
N GLY A 176 7.97 -0.15 11.15
CA GLY A 176 6.92 -0.57 10.23
C GLY A 176 7.49 -1.16 8.94
N SER A 177 6.72 -2.05 8.31
CA SER A 177 6.96 -2.60 6.98
C SER A 177 5.63 -2.61 6.27
N GLU A 178 5.53 -1.96 5.12
CA GLU A 178 4.31 -1.91 4.32
C GLU A 178 4.61 -2.37 2.90
N THR A 179 3.76 -3.23 2.35
CA THR A 179 3.80 -3.55 0.93
C THR A 179 3.22 -2.39 0.13
N ILE A 180 3.98 -1.89 -0.84
CA ILE A 180 3.47 -0.86 -1.74
C ILE A 180 2.36 -1.48 -2.59
N SER A 181 1.15 -0.93 -2.52
CA SER A 181 -0.01 -1.40 -3.31
C SER A 181 -0.42 -0.43 -4.42
N LYS A 182 0.45 0.51 -4.80
CA LYS A 182 0.15 1.52 -5.83
C LYS A 182 0.32 0.93 -7.23
N ASP A 183 -0.76 0.80 -7.99
CA ASP A 183 -0.72 0.27 -9.37
C ASP A 183 0.27 1.01 -10.27
N THR A 184 0.30 2.35 -10.18
CA THR A 184 1.18 3.21 -11.01
C THR A 184 2.67 2.92 -10.79
N PHE A 185 3.06 2.49 -9.58
CA PHE A 185 4.44 2.07 -9.30
C PHE A 185 4.79 0.82 -10.11
N TYR A 186 3.91 -0.19 -10.07
CA TYR A 186 4.10 -1.45 -10.78
C TYR A 186 4.07 -1.26 -12.29
N GLU A 187 3.12 -0.50 -12.82
CA GLU A 187 3.04 -0.17 -14.25
C GLU A 187 4.33 0.49 -14.75
N SER A 188 4.81 1.52 -14.04
CA SER A 188 6.05 2.22 -14.39
C SER A 188 7.26 1.30 -14.34
N PHE A 189 7.34 0.42 -13.33
CA PHE A 189 8.41 -0.55 -13.21
C PHE A 189 8.39 -1.55 -14.37
N PHE A 190 7.23 -2.13 -14.67
CA PHE A 190 7.09 -3.10 -15.75
C PHE A 190 7.39 -2.50 -17.12
N ASP A 191 7.06 -1.23 -17.35
CA ASP A 191 7.41 -0.54 -18.59
C ASP A 191 8.92 -0.30 -18.74
N LEU A 192 9.64 -0.05 -17.63
CA LEU A 192 11.11 -0.02 -17.65
C LEU A 192 11.68 -1.39 -18.01
N VAL A 193 11.17 -2.48 -17.42
CA VAL A 193 11.62 -3.84 -17.74
C VAL A 193 11.43 -4.14 -19.24
N LYS A 194 10.25 -3.86 -19.78
CA LYS A 194 9.96 -4.04 -21.23
C LYS A 194 10.94 -3.25 -22.10
N ARG A 195 11.24 -2.00 -21.73
CA ARG A 195 12.18 -1.17 -22.48
C ARG A 195 13.58 -1.79 -22.54
N TYR A 196 14.08 -2.30 -21.41
CA TYR A 196 15.38 -2.96 -21.37
C TYR A 196 15.40 -4.30 -22.12
N LEU A 197 14.29 -5.04 -22.15
CA LEU A 197 14.16 -6.23 -22.98
C LEU A 197 14.26 -5.90 -24.48
N ILE A 198 13.57 -4.84 -24.94
CA ILE A 198 13.63 -4.42 -26.35
C ILE A 198 15.05 -4.00 -26.75
N ILE A 199 15.75 -3.26 -25.88
CA ILE A 199 17.13 -2.83 -26.13
C ILE A 199 18.04 -4.06 -26.28
N ASP A 200 17.95 -5.03 -25.37
CA ASP A 200 18.76 -6.25 -25.44
C ASP A 200 18.51 -7.08 -26.70
N GLN A 201 17.24 -7.27 -27.07
CA GLN A 201 16.85 -7.99 -28.28
C GLN A 201 17.44 -7.33 -29.54
N ALA A 202 17.39 -5.99 -29.60
CA ALA A 202 17.99 -5.24 -30.70
C ALA A 202 19.51 -5.47 -30.79
N GLN A 203 20.23 -5.49 -29.65
CA GLN A 203 21.67 -5.78 -29.62
C GLN A 203 21.99 -7.21 -30.09
N THR A 204 21.17 -8.20 -29.73
CA THR A 204 21.39 -9.60 -30.13
C THR A 204 21.08 -9.88 -31.61
N SER A 205 20.25 -9.06 -32.24
CA SER A 205 19.85 -9.24 -33.65
C SER A 205 20.78 -8.56 -34.67
N GLY A 206 21.63 -7.64 -34.21
CA GLY A 206 22.51 -6.82 -35.07
C GLY A 206 23.98 -7.23 -35.09
N GLY A 207 24.36 -8.31 -34.39
CA GLY A 207 25.70 -8.89 -34.38
C GLY A 207 25.76 -10.22 -35.12
#